data_AF-A0A2V7IJD1-F1
#
_entry.id   AF-A0A2V7IJD1-F1
#
_cell.length_a   1.000
_cell.length_b   1.000
_cell.length_c   1.000
_cell.angle_alpha   90.00
_cell.angle_beta   90.00
_cell.angle_gamma   90.00
#
_symmetry.space_group_name_H-M   'P 1'
#
loop_
_entity.id
_entity.type
_entity.pdbx_description
1 polymer ?
#
loop_
_entity_poly.entity_id
_entity_poly.type
_entity_poly.pdbx_seq_one_letter_code
_entity_poly.pdbx_strand_id
1 'polypeptide(L)'
;MATYTLDFERPLLELERQIDELKRVAGETAADVTKELAPLEKRLAELRAEIYKNLTAMQRVQVARHPKRPYTLDYLSTVFTDFVELHGDRLFRDDPAIVGGWARLDGMSVMVIGHQKGRDTKENLHRNFGMAHPEGYRKALRLMHLADQFRAPVITLVDTPGAYPGLGAEERGQAEAIARNLVEMATLRTPILTAVIGEGGSGGALAVGLADRVLMLENSVYSVISPEGCAAILWKDASQRERAAEALKITAEDLLELGVIDEIIAEPPGGAHADPEAAATALGDTLRRHVRQLRKVRIEKLLKRREEKYLSMGALSEK
;
A
#
# COMPACT_ATOMS: atom_id res chain seq x y z
N MET A 1 -12.37 -8.47 22.25
CA MET A 1 -12.75 -8.24 20.84
C MET A 1 -12.31 -9.47 20.08
N ALA A 2 -13.17 -10.06 19.24
CA ALA A 2 -12.76 -11.21 18.43
C ALA A 2 -11.55 -10.82 17.59
N THR A 3 -10.43 -11.52 17.77
CA THR A 3 -9.22 -11.31 16.99
C THR A 3 -9.57 -11.63 15.54
N TYR A 4 -9.53 -10.63 14.65
CA TYR A 4 -9.66 -10.87 13.22
C TYR A 4 -8.60 -11.91 12.83
N THR A 5 -9.05 -13.02 12.26
CA THR A 5 -8.24 -14.21 12.02
C THR A 5 -8.33 -14.56 10.55
N LEU A 6 -7.20 -14.73 9.90
CA LEU A 6 -7.15 -15.28 8.55
C LEU A 6 -7.18 -16.82 8.62
N ASP A 7 -7.94 -17.45 7.73
CA ASP A 7 -8.15 -18.91 7.81
C ASP A 7 -6.85 -19.72 7.72
N PHE A 8 -5.86 -19.23 6.97
CA PHE A 8 -4.55 -19.87 6.85
C PHE A 8 -3.66 -19.71 8.09
N GLU A 9 -4.04 -18.84 9.04
CA GLU A 9 -3.32 -18.62 10.30
C GLU A 9 -3.84 -19.49 11.45
N ARG A 10 -4.89 -20.31 11.23
CA ARG A 10 -5.43 -21.21 12.28
C ARG A 10 -4.34 -22.04 12.98
N PRO A 11 -3.34 -22.64 12.28
CA PRO A 11 -2.27 -23.38 12.95
C PRO A 11 -1.41 -22.50 13.89
N LEU A 12 -1.25 -21.21 13.57
CA LEU A 12 -0.51 -20.27 14.41
C LEU A 12 -1.30 -19.97 15.69
N LEU A 13 -2.61 -19.74 15.56
CA LEU A 13 -3.48 -19.46 16.70
C LEU A 13 -3.59 -20.62 17.66
N GLU A 14 -3.62 -21.86 17.16
CA GLU A 14 -3.62 -23.05 18.02
C GLU A 14 -2.36 -23.10 18.88
N LEU A 15 -1.20 -22.80 18.30
CA LEU A 15 0.07 -22.78 18.99
C LEU A 15 0.21 -21.58 19.94
N GLU A 16 -0.27 -20.40 19.55
CA GLU A 16 -0.36 -19.22 20.42
C GLU A 16 -1.24 -19.50 21.65
N ARG A 17 -2.39 -20.16 21.47
CA ARG A 17 -3.26 -20.55 22.61
C ARG A 17 -2.59 -21.54 23.55
N GLN A 18 -1.78 -22.47 23.04
CA GLN A 18 -0.99 -23.37 23.88
C GLN A 18 0.07 -22.62 24.68
N ILE A 19 0.77 -21.67 24.04
CA ILE A 19 1.77 -20.82 24.68
C ILE A 19 1.13 -19.94 25.77
N ASP A 20 -0.01 -19.31 25.47
CA ASP A 20 -0.74 -18.45 26.40
C ASP A 20 -1.27 -19.24 27.60
N GLU A 21 -1.78 -20.45 27.39
CA GLU A 21 -2.25 -21.31 28.48
C GLU A 21 -1.08 -21.75 29.38
N LEU A 22 0.07 -22.11 28.80
CA LEU A 22 1.27 -22.42 29.57
C LEU A 22 1.76 -21.21 30.38
N LYS A 23 1.77 -20.01 29.78
CA LYS A 23 2.11 -18.76 30.48
C LYS A 23 1.14 -18.47 31.63
N ARG A 24 -0.16 -18.72 31.42
CA ARG A 24 -1.20 -18.55 32.45
C ARG A 24 -0.99 -19.52 33.62
N VAL A 25 -0.82 -20.81 33.34
CA VAL A 25 -0.58 -21.84 34.38
C VAL A 25 0.70 -21.55 35.16
N ALA A 26 1.77 -21.11 34.49
CA ALA A 26 3.01 -20.72 35.15
C ALA A 26 2.84 -19.53 36.09
N GLY A 27 2.05 -18.52 35.68
CA GLY A 27 1.68 -17.38 36.52
C GLY A 27 0.86 -17.78 37.74
N GLU A 28 -0.04 -18.76 37.61
CA GLU A 28 -0.89 -19.26 38.70
C GLU A 28 -0.15 -20.20 39.67
N THR A 29 0.78 -21.01 39.17
CA THR A 29 1.46 -22.07 39.97
C THR A 29 2.88 -21.71 40.41
N ALA A 30 3.41 -20.55 39.98
CA ALA A 30 4.83 -20.18 40.13
C ALA A 30 5.80 -21.25 39.60
N ALA A 31 5.35 -22.09 38.66
CA ALA A 31 6.16 -23.12 38.03
C ALA A 31 7.06 -22.51 36.95
N ASP A 32 8.33 -22.93 36.91
CA ASP A 32 9.23 -22.59 35.82
C ASP A 32 8.89 -23.44 34.58
N VAL A 33 8.21 -22.84 33.62
CA VAL A 33 7.86 -23.44 32.32
C VAL A 33 8.75 -22.93 31.18
N THR A 34 9.86 -22.25 31.50
CA THR A 34 10.69 -21.56 30.49
C THR A 34 11.26 -22.54 29.46
N LYS A 35 11.57 -23.78 29.89
CA LYS A 35 12.12 -24.84 29.02
C LYS A 35 11.07 -25.42 28.07
N GLU A 36 9.81 -25.40 28.45
CA GLU A 36 8.67 -25.83 27.65
C GLU A 36 8.17 -24.72 26.72
N LEU A 37 8.27 -23.44 27.13
CA LEU A 37 7.87 -22.29 26.32
C LEU A 37 8.83 -22.02 25.15
N ALA A 38 10.14 -22.02 25.41
CA ALA A 38 11.14 -21.71 24.38
C ALA A 38 10.99 -22.52 23.07
N PRO A 39 10.81 -23.86 23.08
CA PRO A 39 10.61 -24.61 21.85
C PRO A 39 9.28 -24.30 21.15
N LEU A 40 8.22 -23.98 21.89
CA LEU A 40 6.92 -23.61 21.30
C LEU A 40 6.98 -22.23 20.65
N GLU A 41 7.60 -21.24 21.31
CA GLU A 41 7.80 -19.90 20.75
C GLU A 41 8.69 -19.95 19.50
N LYS A 42 9.76 -20.76 19.52
CA LYS A 42 10.58 -21.02 18.34
C LYS A 42 9.77 -21.65 17.21
N ARG A 43 8.97 -22.69 17.52
CA ARG A 43 8.12 -23.36 16.53
C ARG A 43 7.07 -22.41 15.94
N LEU A 44 6.52 -21.51 16.74
CA LEU A 44 5.58 -20.49 16.29
C LEU A 44 6.24 -19.52 15.32
N ALA A 45 7.43 -19.02 15.64
CA ALA A 45 8.17 -18.13 14.76
C ALA A 45 8.53 -18.79 13.42
N GLU A 46 9.00 -20.04 13.45
CA GLU A 46 9.32 -20.81 12.24
C GLU A 46 8.08 -21.07 11.38
N LEU A 47 6.98 -21.52 12.00
CA LEU A 47 5.74 -21.80 11.29
C LEU A 47 5.12 -20.52 10.70
N ARG A 48 5.19 -19.40 11.42
CA ARG A 48 4.72 -18.10 10.92
C ARG A 48 5.51 -17.67 9.70
N ALA A 49 6.83 -17.78 9.73
CA ALA A 49 7.69 -17.47 8.60
C ALA A 49 7.41 -18.41 7.40
N GLU A 50 7.22 -19.70 7.64
CA GLU A 50 6.91 -20.69 6.60
C GLU A 50 5.57 -20.42 5.91
N ILE A 51 4.51 -20.13 6.68
CA ILE A 51 3.19 -19.82 6.13
C ILE A 51 3.25 -18.54 5.30
N TYR A 52 3.82 -17.47 5.85
CA TYR A 52 3.86 -16.16 5.18
C TYR A 52 4.76 -16.14 3.93
N LYS A 53 5.82 -16.97 3.90
CA LYS A 53 6.67 -17.12 2.72
C LYS A 53 5.95 -17.81 1.54
N ASN A 54 4.97 -18.66 1.84
CA ASN A 54 4.30 -19.52 0.85
C ASN A 54 2.83 -19.12 0.61
N LEU A 55 2.48 -17.85 0.85
CA LEU A 55 1.12 -17.36 0.62
C LEU A 55 0.74 -17.42 -0.86
N THR A 56 -0.48 -17.89 -1.13
CA THR A 56 -1.09 -17.76 -2.45
C THR A 56 -1.44 -16.31 -2.76
N ALA A 57 -1.70 -15.98 -4.03
CA ALA A 57 -2.09 -14.63 -4.43
C ALA A 57 -3.31 -14.12 -3.66
N MET A 58 -4.33 -14.97 -3.47
CA MET A 58 -5.53 -14.58 -2.71
C MET A 58 -5.27 -14.44 -1.21
N GLN A 59 -4.37 -15.23 -0.63
CA GLN A 59 -3.97 -15.06 0.76
C GLN A 59 -3.20 -13.73 0.95
N ARG A 60 -2.35 -13.32 0.00
CA ARG A 60 -1.74 -11.98 0.00
C ARG A 60 -2.78 -10.87 -0.12
N VAL A 61 -3.83 -11.04 -0.94
CA VAL A 61 -4.98 -10.10 -0.96
C VAL A 61 -5.63 -10.00 0.42
N GLN A 62 -5.81 -11.11 1.14
CA GLN A 62 -6.36 -11.10 2.49
C GLN A 62 -5.44 -10.34 3.48
N VAL A 63 -4.12 -10.51 3.38
CA VAL A 63 -3.14 -9.75 4.19
C VAL A 63 -3.17 -8.26 3.83
N ALA A 64 -3.24 -7.90 2.55
CA ALA A 64 -3.36 -6.52 2.07
C ALA A 64 -4.63 -5.83 2.59
N ARG A 65 -5.72 -6.62 2.76
CA ARG A 65 -7.02 -6.17 3.27
C ARG A 65 -7.17 -6.28 4.79
N HIS A 66 -6.13 -6.71 5.50
CA HIS A 66 -6.23 -6.94 6.94
C HIS A 66 -6.60 -5.62 7.66
N PRO A 67 -7.61 -5.61 8.57
CA PRO A 67 -8.08 -4.39 9.26
C PRO A 67 -7.04 -3.70 10.16
N LYS A 68 -5.96 -4.41 10.51
CA LYS A 68 -4.86 -3.90 11.34
C LYS A 68 -3.64 -3.51 10.49
N ARG A 69 -3.69 -3.70 9.16
CA ARG A 69 -2.62 -3.25 8.28
C ARG A 69 -2.39 -1.75 8.48
N PRO A 70 -1.13 -1.28 8.60
CA PRO A 70 -0.88 0.15 8.75
C PRO A 70 -1.30 0.93 7.51
N TYR A 71 -1.98 2.06 7.72
CA TYR A 71 -2.44 2.99 6.69
C TYR A 71 -1.48 4.18 6.56
N THR A 72 -1.76 5.10 5.63
CA THR A 72 -0.93 6.27 5.35
C THR A 72 -0.59 7.09 6.61
N LEU A 73 -1.57 7.39 7.46
CA LEU A 73 -1.34 8.15 8.70
C LEU A 73 -0.45 7.42 9.72
N ASP A 74 -0.46 6.09 9.76
CA ASP A 74 0.42 5.31 10.64
C ASP A 74 1.88 5.39 10.18
N TYR A 75 2.13 5.37 8.87
CA TYR A 75 3.48 5.58 8.34
C TYR A 75 3.91 7.05 8.46
N LEU A 76 3.00 8.01 8.31
CA LEU A 76 3.29 9.42 8.51
C LEU A 76 3.76 9.73 9.94
N SER A 77 3.17 9.08 10.95
CA SER A 77 3.53 9.29 12.36
C SER A 77 4.84 8.60 12.78
N THR A 78 5.31 7.61 12.01
CA THR A 78 6.47 6.78 12.38
C THR A 78 7.69 7.02 11.48
N VAL A 79 7.50 7.14 10.17
CA VAL A 79 8.58 7.27 9.17
C VAL A 79 9.01 8.74 8.97
N PHE A 80 8.08 9.66 9.17
CA PHE A 80 8.25 11.07 8.89
C PHE A 80 8.20 11.92 10.16
N THR A 81 8.73 13.13 10.06
CA THR A 81 8.72 14.15 11.12
C THR A 81 8.11 15.44 10.58
N ASP A 82 7.69 16.35 11.46
CA ASP A 82 7.12 17.65 11.12
C ASP A 82 5.99 17.60 10.06
N PHE A 83 5.11 16.60 10.15
CA PHE A 83 4.00 16.48 9.21
C PHE A 83 2.97 17.60 9.42
N VAL A 84 2.68 18.33 8.34
CA VAL A 84 1.65 19.38 8.28
C VAL A 84 0.67 19.02 7.18
N GLU A 85 -0.50 18.52 7.57
CA GLU A 85 -1.57 18.16 6.63
C GLU A 85 -2.13 19.40 5.93
N LEU A 86 -2.38 19.27 4.63
CA LEU A 86 -2.92 20.33 3.78
C LEU A 86 -4.24 19.86 3.15
N HIS A 87 -5.29 20.65 3.34
CA HIS A 87 -6.66 20.28 2.96
C HIS A 87 -7.14 20.96 1.67
N GLY A 88 -8.11 20.32 1.02
CA GLY A 88 -8.93 20.88 -0.06
C GLY A 88 -8.29 20.85 -1.45
N ASP A 89 -9.13 20.79 -2.47
CA ASP A 89 -8.76 20.87 -3.90
C ASP A 89 -8.83 22.30 -4.47
N ARG A 90 -9.42 23.25 -3.70
CA ARG A 90 -9.72 24.64 -4.11
C ARG A 90 -10.81 24.77 -5.17
N LEU A 91 -11.61 23.72 -5.38
CA LEU A 91 -12.65 23.68 -6.39
C LEU A 91 -13.99 23.20 -5.82
N PHE A 92 -13.99 22.10 -5.07
CA PHE A 92 -15.21 21.46 -4.60
C PHE A 92 -15.17 21.11 -3.12
N ARG A 93 -14.25 20.24 -2.69
CA ARG A 93 -14.24 19.71 -1.32
C ARG A 93 -12.86 19.18 -0.92
N ASP A 94 -12.62 19.08 0.39
CA ASP A 94 -11.55 18.26 0.94
C ASP A 94 -11.99 16.80 1.03
N ASP A 95 -11.38 15.92 0.23
CA ASP A 95 -11.71 14.49 0.25
C ASP A 95 -10.99 13.78 1.41
N PRO A 96 -11.71 13.20 2.37
CA PRO A 96 -11.11 12.47 3.48
C PRO A 96 -10.40 11.18 3.05
N ALA A 97 -10.70 10.61 1.88
CA ALA A 97 -10.03 9.41 1.38
C ALA A 97 -8.56 9.67 0.94
N ILE A 98 -8.18 10.94 0.74
CA ILE A 98 -6.81 11.35 0.39
C ILE A 98 -6.28 12.30 1.47
N VAL A 99 -5.23 11.87 2.16
CA VAL A 99 -4.47 12.72 3.08
C VAL A 99 -3.16 13.14 2.42
N GLY A 100 -2.64 14.31 2.78
CA GLY A 100 -1.35 14.73 2.26
C GLY A 100 -0.91 16.09 2.76
N GLY A 101 0.39 16.35 2.67
CA GLY A 101 1.00 17.54 3.24
C GLY A 101 2.52 17.50 3.25
N TRP A 102 3.09 18.56 3.82
CA TRP A 102 4.54 18.66 3.99
C TRP A 102 5.01 17.79 5.13
N ALA A 103 6.14 17.11 4.95
CA ALA A 103 6.79 16.35 6.01
C ALA A 103 8.33 16.40 5.85
N ARG A 104 9.02 15.82 6.82
CA ARG A 104 10.47 15.63 6.82
C ARG A 104 10.78 14.14 6.81
N LEU A 105 11.50 13.69 5.78
CA LEU A 105 12.10 12.36 5.71
C LEU A 105 13.60 12.50 5.98
N ASP A 106 14.04 12.14 7.19
CA ASP A 106 15.44 12.29 7.62
C ASP A 106 15.96 13.73 7.41
N GLY A 107 15.19 14.70 7.93
CA GLY A 107 15.44 16.14 7.78
C GLY A 107 15.14 16.73 6.38
N MET A 108 14.90 15.91 5.37
CA MET A 108 14.59 16.37 4.01
C MET A 108 13.12 16.72 3.85
N SER A 109 12.80 17.94 3.39
CA SER A 109 11.44 18.33 3.03
C SER A 109 10.93 17.48 1.86
N VAL A 110 9.78 16.84 2.07
CA VAL A 110 9.07 16.02 1.08
C VAL A 110 7.58 16.35 1.13
N MET A 111 6.90 16.20 0.01
CA MET A 111 5.44 16.20 -0.06
C MET A 111 4.97 14.76 0.02
N VAL A 112 4.17 14.41 1.02
CA VAL A 112 3.61 13.06 1.17
C VAL A 112 2.12 13.11 0.89
N ILE A 113 1.61 12.18 0.10
CA ILE A 113 0.19 12.07 -0.28
C ILE A 113 -0.17 10.59 -0.19
N GLY A 114 -1.33 10.22 0.32
CA GLY A 114 -1.73 8.82 0.30
C GLY A 114 -3.21 8.59 0.52
N HIS A 115 -3.62 7.37 0.21
CA HIS A 115 -4.96 6.92 0.50
C HIS A 115 -5.10 6.64 1.99
N GLN A 116 -6.20 7.08 2.58
CA GLN A 116 -6.49 6.86 3.98
C GLN A 116 -7.77 6.05 4.12
N LYS A 117 -7.63 4.82 4.64
CA LYS A 117 -8.75 3.97 5.10
C LYS A 117 -9.11 4.32 6.55
N GLY A 118 -10.14 3.68 7.11
CA GLY A 118 -10.54 3.84 8.50
C GLY A 118 -10.30 2.59 9.35
N ARG A 119 -10.02 2.77 10.64
CA ARG A 119 -9.80 1.69 11.61
C ARG A 119 -11.11 1.07 12.12
N ASP A 120 -12.16 1.89 12.21
CA ASP A 120 -13.48 1.45 12.64
C ASP A 120 -14.56 1.78 11.59
N THR A 121 -15.80 1.34 11.82
CA THR A 121 -16.91 1.56 10.89
C THR A 121 -17.18 3.04 10.63
N LYS A 122 -17.09 3.89 11.66
CA LYS A 122 -17.37 5.33 11.53
C LYS A 122 -16.28 6.00 10.71
N GLU A 123 -15.02 5.69 10.98
CA GLU A 123 -13.89 6.20 10.22
C GLU A 123 -13.91 5.68 8.78
N ASN A 124 -14.22 4.41 8.55
CA ASN A 124 -14.33 3.86 7.21
C ASN A 124 -15.41 4.54 6.37
N LEU A 125 -16.58 4.81 6.96
CA LEU A 125 -17.62 5.59 6.27
C LEU A 125 -17.16 7.03 6.00
N HIS A 126 -16.50 7.68 6.95
CA HIS A 126 -15.98 9.03 6.78
C HIS A 126 -14.93 9.10 5.67
N ARG A 127 -13.96 8.19 5.69
CA ARG A 127 -12.85 8.07 4.74
C ARG A 127 -13.24 7.37 3.43
N ASN A 128 -14.51 7.03 3.26
CA ASN A 128 -15.04 6.28 2.13
C ASN A 128 -14.22 5.01 1.81
N PHE A 129 -13.75 4.31 2.85
CA PHE A 129 -12.91 3.10 2.75
C PHE A 129 -11.63 3.32 1.92
N GLY A 130 -11.11 4.55 1.87
CA GLY A 130 -9.95 4.91 1.04
C GLY A 130 -10.25 5.02 -0.46
N MET A 131 -11.54 5.00 -0.86
CA MET A 131 -11.96 5.22 -2.24
C MET A 131 -12.15 6.72 -2.50
N ALA A 132 -11.21 7.32 -3.23
CA ALA A 132 -11.26 8.75 -3.50
C ALA A 132 -12.33 9.12 -4.54
N HIS A 133 -12.93 10.28 -4.32
CA HIS A 133 -13.73 11.04 -5.27
C HIS A 133 -12.81 11.91 -6.16
N PRO A 134 -13.34 12.54 -7.23
CA PRO A 134 -12.53 13.34 -8.14
C PRO A 134 -11.79 14.49 -7.43
N GLU A 135 -12.44 15.14 -6.47
CA GLU A 135 -11.84 16.17 -5.61
C GLU A 135 -10.61 15.67 -4.83
N GLY A 136 -10.54 14.38 -4.46
CA GLY A 136 -9.37 13.80 -3.81
C GLY A 136 -8.16 13.73 -4.74
N TYR A 137 -8.38 13.33 -5.99
CA TYR A 137 -7.33 13.32 -7.01
C TYR A 137 -6.87 14.73 -7.39
N ARG A 138 -7.80 15.70 -7.48
CA ARG A 138 -7.48 17.12 -7.69
C ARG A 138 -6.69 17.71 -6.51
N LYS A 139 -7.06 17.37 -5.27
CA LYS A 139 -6.28 17.70 -4.06
C LYS A 139 -4.86 17.13 -4.16
N ALA A 140 -4.72 15.85 -4.51
CA ALA A 140 -3.41 15.21 -4.68
C ALA A 140 -2.56 15.97 -5.72
N LEU A 141 -3.11 16.24 -6.90
CA LEU A 141 -2.42 16.98 -7.95
C LEU A 141 -2.00 18.39 -7.54
N ARG A 142 -2.87 19.13 -6.84
CA ARG A 142 -2.55 20.44 -6.27
C ARG A 142 -1.32 20.36 -5.35
N LEU A 143 -1.26 19.34 -4.50
CA LEU A 143 -0.12 19.11 -3.60
C LEU A 143 1.15 18.74 -4.37
N MET A 144 1.05 17.93 -5.42
CA MET A 144 2.19 17.60 -6.28
C MET A 144 2.74 18.82 -7.02
N HIS A 145 1.88 19.70 -7.55
CA HIS A 145 2.33 20.96 -8.14
C HIS A 145 3.01 21.88 -7.13
N LEU A 146 2.51 21.91 -5.89
CA LEU A 146 3.15 22.66 -4.82
C LEU A 146 4.56 22.10 -4.54
N ALA A 147 4.71 20.78 -4.48
CA ALA A 147 6.00 20.13 -4.33
C ALA A 147 6.97 20.46 -5.46
N ASP A 148 6.49 20.43 -6.71
CA ASP A 148 7.25 20.78 -7.90
C ASP A 148 7.75 22.24 -7.87
N GLN A 149 6.89 23.17 -7.47
CA GLN A 149 7.23 24.59 -7.35
C GLN A 149 8.38 24.84 -6.36
N PHE A 150 8.44 24.06 -5.28
CA PHE A 150 9.52 24.11 -4.28
C PHE A 150 10.64 23.10 -4.53
N ARG A 151 10.60 22.35 -5.64
CA ARG A 151 11.57 21.31 -6.02
C ARG A 151 11.76 20.25 -4.92
N ALA A 152 10.69 19.92 -4.23
CA ALA A 152 10.67 18.90 -3.19
C ALA A 152 10.20 17.55 -3.76
N PRO A 153 10.82 16.41 -3.38
CA PRO A 153 10.35 15.09 -3.77
C PRO A 153 8.90 14.84 -3.34
N VAL A 154 8.15 14.14 -4.18
CA VAL A 154 6.80 13.65 -3.90
C VAL A 154 6.90 12.17 -3.51
N ILE A 155 6.25 11.79 -2.41
CA ILE A 155 6.09 10.40 -1.99
C ILE A 155 4.60 10.10 -1.94
N THR A 156 4.16 9.06 -2.65
CA THR A 156 2.77 8.61 -2.64
C THR A 156 2.63 7.25 -1.94
N LEU A 157 1.65 7.14 -1.05
CA LEU A 157 1.30 5.89 -0.36
C LEU A 157 -0.04 5.36 -0.89
N VAL A 158 0.01 4.25 -1.63
CA VAL A 158 -1.15 3.66 -2.30
C VAL A 158 -1.79 2.58 -1.42
N ASP A 159 -3.06 2.80 -1.07
CA ASP A 159 -3.89 1.83 -0.34
C ASP A 159 -5.38 2.08 -0.57
N THR A 160 -5.89 1.64 -1.72
CA THR A 160 -7.28 1.81 -2.12
C THR A 160 -7.80 0.58 -2.84
N PRO A 161 -9.05 0.16 -2.59
CA PRO A 161 -9.70 -0.85 -3.42
C PRO A 161 -10.05 -0.30 -4.82
N GLY A 162 -10.01 1.02 -5.02
CA GLY A 162 -10.26 1.70 -6.30
C GLY A 162 -10.81 3.11 -6.11
N ALA A 163 -10.95 3.83 -7.23
CA ALA A 163 -11.68 5.10 -7.22
C ALA A 163 -13.15 4.85 -6.88
N TYR A 164 -13.81 5.78 -6.20
CA TYR A 164 -15.20 5.60 -5.78
C TYR A 164 -16.14 5.53 -7.01
N PRO A 165 -16.88 4.43 -7.22
CA PRO A 165 -17.73 4.23 -8.40
C PRO A 165 -19.17 4.71 -8.12
N GLY A 166 -19.33 5.99 -7.79
CA GLY A 166 -20.64 6.57 -7.43
C GLY A 166 -21.13 7.65 -8.39
N LEU A 167 -22.45 7.86 -8.45
CA LEU A 167 -23.07 8.85 -9.35
C LEU A 167 -22.45 10.25 -9.20
N GLY A 168 -22.30 10.74 -7.97
CA GLY A 168 -21.69 12.05 -7.75
C GLY A 168 -20.22 12.12 -8.18
N ALA A 169 -19.47 11.01 -8.13
CA ALA A 169 -18.11 10.97 -8.64
C ALA A 169 -18.09 11.10 -10.17
N GLU A 170 -19.03 10.44 -10.86
CA GLU A 170 -19.18 10.56 -12.31
C GLU A 170 -19.60 11.97 -12.73
N GLU A 171 -20.61 12.56 -12.09
CA GLU A 171 -21.06 13.94 -12.34
C GLU A 171 -19.94 14.98 -12.17
N ARG A 172 -18.97 14.69 -11.31
CA ARG A 172 -17.80 15.56 -11.03
C ARG A 172 -16.54 15.15 -11.80
N GLY A 173 -16.61 14.19 -12.70
CA GLY A 173 -15.52 13.82 -13.60
C GLY A 173 -14.44 12.94 -12.97
N GLN A 174 -14.81 11.76 -12.47
CA GLN A 174 -13.85 10.77 -11.93
C GLN A 174 -12.79 10.36 -12.95
N ALA A 175 -13.21 10.05 -14.19
CA ALA A 175 -12.29 9.72 -15.27
C ALA A 175 -11.36 10.89 -15.63
N GLU A 176 -11.88 12.13 -15.66
CA GLU A 176 -11.09 13.34 -15.95
C GLU A 176 -10.04 13.57 -14.87
N ALA A 177 -10.41 13.51 -13.59
CA ALA A 177 -9.48 13.76 -12.49
C ALA A 177 -8.34 12.73 -12.46
N ILE A 178 -8.65 11.45 -12.70
CA ILE A 178 -7.64 10.39 -12.83
C ILE A 178 -6.74 10.66 -14.04
N ALA A 179 -7.31 10.87 -15.23
CA ALA A 179 -6.54 11.08 -16.45
C ALA A 179 -5.64 12.33 -16.36
N ARG A 180 -6.16 13.42 -15.78
CA ARG A 180 -5.42 14.66 -15.59
C ARG A 180 -4.22 14.44 -14.68
N ASN A 181 -4.39 13.72 -13.58
CA ASN A 181 -3.27 13.37 -12.71
C ASN A 181 -2.17 12.62 -13.48
N LEU A 182 -2.51 11.62 -14.29
CA LEU A 182 -1.50 10.85 -15.05
C LEU A 182 -0.69 11.73 -16.00
N VAL A 183 -1.36 12.60 -16.76
CA VAL A 183 -0.69 13.51 -17.71
C VAL A 183 0.23 14.49 -16.98
N GLU A 184 -0.26 15.10 -15.89
CA GLU A 184 0.52 16.09 -15.14
C GLU A 184 1.70 15.42 -14.41
N MET A 185 1.47 14.28 -13.75
CA MET A 185 2.50 13.51 -13.05
C MET A 185 3.64 13.08 -13.98
N ALA A 186 3.34 12.74 -15.24
CA ALA A 186 4.35 12.40 -16.24
C ALA A 186 5.34 13.56 -16.50
N THR A 187 4.93 14.81 -16.27
CA THR A 187 5.72 16.02 -16.61
C THR A 187 6.29 16.77 -15.40
N LEU A 188 5.91 16.39 -14.17
CA LEU A 188 6.42 17.03 -12.94
C LEU A 188 7.95 17.01 -12.88
N ARG A 189 8.55 18.17 -12.62
CA ARG A 189 10.01 18.41 -12.63
C ARG A 189 10.64 18.17 -11.25
N THR A 190 10.12 17.19 -10.53
CA THR A 190 10.61 16.74 -9.22
C THR A 190 10.58 15.21 -9.13
N PRO A 191 11.43 14.57 -8.31
CA PRO A 191 11.34 13.14 -8.06
C PRO A 191 9.98 12.72 -7.50
N ILE A 192 9.41 11.64 -8.04
CA ILE A 192 8.20 11.00 -7.53
C ILE A 192 8.55 9.56 -7.16
N LEU A 193 8.15 9.16 -5.95
CA LEU A 193 8.31 7.81 -5.42
C LEU A 193 6.96 7.30 -4.92
N THR A 194 6.47 6.21 -5.51
CA THR A 194 5.22 5.55 -5.08
C THR A 194 5.57 4.33 -4.24
N ALA A 195 4.87 4.11 -3.13
CA ALA A 195 4.86 2.83 -2.42
C ALA A 195 3.42 2.32 -2.29
N VAL A 196 3.15 1.11 -2.80
CA VAL A 196 1.88 0.40 -2.52
C VAL A 196 2.01 -0.24 -1.14
N ILE A 197 1.28 0.30 -0.18
CA ILE A 197 1.32 -0.14 1.21
C ILE A 197 0.17 -1.06 1.57
N GLY A 198 -0.85 -1.18 0.73
CA GLY A 198 -1.98 -2.09 0.92
C GLY A 198 -2.56 -2.56 -0.41
N GLU A 199 -3.73 -2.06 -0.78
CA GLU A 199 -4.34 -2.36 -2.07
C GLU A 199 -3.99 -1.31 -3.14
N GLY A 200 -3.56 -1.75 -4.31
CA GLY A 200 -3.38 -0.96 -5.52
C GLY A 200 -4.55 -1.17 -6.47
N GLY A 201 -5.71 -0.62 -6.14
CA GLY A 201 -6.93 -0.78 -6.93
C GLY A 201 -6.97 0.07 -8.21
N SER A 202 -6.66 -0.55 -9.34
CA SER A 202 -6.95 -0.06 -10.71
C SER A 202 -6.53 1.40 -10.95
N GLY A 203 -7.29 2.14 -11.76
CA GLY A 203 -7.06 3.54 -12.08
C GLY A 203 -7.07 4.45 -10.85
N GLY A 204 -7.77 4.08 -9.78
CA GLY A 204 -7.80 4.87 -8.55
C GLY A 204 -6.46 4.89 -7.81
N ALA A 205 -5.77 3.74 -7.78
CA ALA A 205 -4.40 3.66 -7.31
C ALA A 205 -3.43 4.35 -8.28
N LEU A 206 -3.60 4.11 -9.58
CA LEU A 206 -2.73 4.67 -10.63
C LEU A 206 -2.75 6.20 -10.69
N ALA A 207 -3.87 6.84 -10.34
CA ALA A 207 -4.05 8.29 -10.28
C ALA A 207 -3.07 9.02 -9.34
N VAL A 208 -2.41 8.30 -8.44
CA VAL A 208 -1.29 8.81 -7.63
C VAL A 208 -0.08 7.86 -7.68
N GLY A 209 -0.09 6.89 -8.59
CA GLY A 209 0.88 5.81 -8.67
C GLY A 209 1.99 6.01 -9.70
N LEU A 210 1.80 6.92 -10.67
CA LEU A 210 2.80 7.24 -11.69
C LEU A 210 4.04 7.89 -11.06
N ALA A 211 5.20 7.23 -11.13
CA ALA A 211 6.41 7.66 -10.43
C ALA A 211 7.70 7.25 -11.12
N ASP A 212 8.80 7.91 -10.74
CA ASP A 212 10.16 7.52 -11.17
C ASP A 212 10.54 6.16 -10.60
N ARG A 213 10.01 5.84 -9.41
CA ARG A 213 10.17 4.55 -8.73
C ARG A 213 8.84 4.14 -8.11
N VAL A 214 8.46 2.88 -8.32
CA VAL A 214 7.27 2.25 -7.76
C VAL A 214 7.74 1.09 -6.90
N LEU A 215 7.42 1.15 -5.62
CA LEU A 215 7.75 0.16 -4.61
C LEU A 215 6.47 -0.54 -4.17
N MET A 216 6.59 -1.78 -3.71
CA MET A 216 5.47 -2.52 -3.11
C MET A 216 5.91 -3.14 -1.80
N LEU A 217 5.08 -3.05 -0.76
CA LEU A 217 5.24 -3.96 0.38
C LEU A 217 4.99 -5.40 -0.08
N GLU A 218 5.70 -6.36 0.48
CA GLU A 218 5.68 -7.77 0.10
C GLU A 218 4.28 -8.39 0.01
N ASN A 219 3.37 -8.02 0.91
CA ASN A 219 2.00 -8.54 0.93
C ASN A 219 0.98 -7.51 0.44
N SER A 220 1.43 -6.43 -0.22
CA SER A 220 0.55 -5.54 -0.97
C SER A 220 0.19 -6.14 -2.33
N VAL A 221 -0.89 -5.65 -2.95
CA VAL A 221 -1.35 -6.14 -4.26
C VAL A 221 -1.59 -4.97 -5.19
N TYR A 222 -1.36 -5.13 -6.50
CA TYR A 222 -1.66 -4.12 -7.51
C TYR A 222 -2.34 -4.78 -8.70
N SER A 223 -3.53 -4.32 -9.07
CA SER A 223 -4.30 -4.95 -10.14
C SER A 223 -5.15 -3.96 -10.92
N VAL A 224 -5.41 -4.27 -12.19
CA VAL A 224 -6.33 -3.52 -13.06
C VAL A 224 -7.80 -3.68 -12.65
N ILE A 225 -8.14 -4.77 -11.96
CA ILE A 225 -9.50 -5.09 -11.48
C ILE A 225 -9.40 -5.93 -10.20
N SER A 226 -10.41 -5.87 -9.32
CA SER A 226 -10.44 -6.77 -8.16
C SER A 226 -10.52 -8.23 -8.60
N PRO A 227 -9.93 -9.17 -7.83
CA PRO A 227 -10.08 -10.60 -8.11
C PRO A 227 -11.54 -11.04 -8.21
N GLU A 228 -12.39 -10.50 -7.34
CA GLU A 228 -13.83 -10.77 -7.34
C GLU A 228 -14.52 -10.26 -8.62
N GLY A 229 -14.16 -9.05 -9.07
CA GLY A 229 -14.71 -8.47 -10.31
C GLY A 229 -14.27 -9.24 -11.55
N CYS A 230 -12.99 -9.64 -11.60
CA CYS A 230 -12.46 -10.48 -12.67
C CYS A 230 -13.15 -11.85 -12.73
N ALA A 231 -13.32 -12.49 -11.56
CA ALA A 231 -14.02 -13.75 -11.40
C ALA A 231 -15.47 -13.67 -11.93
N ALA A 232 -16.20 -12.63 -11.55
CA ALA A 232 -17.56 -12.39 -12.01
C ALA A 232 -17.68 -12.14 -13.53
N ILE A 233 -16.67 -11.55 -14.16
CA ILE A 233 -16.71 -11.24 -15.60
C ILE A 233 -16.26 -12.44 -16.45
N LEU A 234 -15.07 -12.97 -16.19
CA LEU A 234 -14.46 -14.00 -17.04
C LEU A 234 -15.03 -15.39 -16.77
N TRP A 235 -15.40 -15.68 -15.53
CA TRP A 235 -15.92 -16.98 -15.12
C TRP A 235 -17.39 -16.98 -14.74
N LYS A 236 -18.06 -15.81 -14.76
CA LYS A 236 -19.46 -15.63 -14.37
C LYS A 236 -19.76 -16.14 -12.94
N ASP A 237 -18.72 -16.15 -12.10
CA ASP A 237 -18.77 -16.72 -10.75
C ASP A 237 -17.73 -16.02 -9.87
N ALA A 238 -18.19 -15.17 -8.95
CA ALA A 238 -17.33 -14.43 -8.03
C ALA A 238 -16.59 -15.34 -7.03
N SER A 239 -17.02 -16.58 -6.85
CA SER A 239 -16.33 -17.55 -5.99
C SER A 239 -15.02 -18.05 -6.59
N GLN A 240 -14.76 -17.84 -7.89
CA GLN A 240 -13.49 -18.17 -8.54
C GLN A 240 -12.41 -17.09 -8.36
N ARG A 241 -12.48 -16.31 -7.28
CA ARG A 241 -11.53 -15.22 -6.99
C ARG A 241 -10.09 -15.69 -6.82
N GLU A 242 -9.87 -16.90 -6.30
CA GLU A 242 -8.53 -17.48 -6.13
C GLU A 242 -7.88 -17.71 -7.51
N ARG A 243 -8.62 -18.32 -8.44
CA ARG A 243 -8.20 -18.51 -9.83
C ARG A 243 -7.97 -17.18 -10.54
N ALA A 244 -8.83 -16.19 -10.29
CA ALA A 244 -8.70 -14.86 -10.87
C ALA A 244 -7.45 -14.12 -10.36
N ALA A 245 -7.17 -14.20 -9.06
CA ALA A 245 -5.99 -13.58 -8.45
C ALA A 245 -4.68 -14.15 -9.03
N GLU A 246 -4.60 -15.47 -9.20
CA GLU A 246 -3.45 -16.14 -9.83
C GLU A 246 -3.29 -15.74 -11.30
N ALA A 247 -4.38 -15.74 -12.08
CA ALA A 247 -4.34 -15.40 -13.49
C ALA A 247 -3.96 -13.93 -13.75
N LEU A 248 -4.35 -13.02 -12.85
CA LEU A 248 -4.05 -11.59 -12.94
C LEU A 248 -2.61 -11.22 -12.57
N LYS A 249 -1.86 -12.11 -11.90
CA LYS A 249 -0.45 -11.86 -11.52
C LYS A 249 -0.29 -10.57 -10.69
N ILE A 250 -1.03 -10.47 -9.59
CA ILE A 250 -1.22 -9.23 -8.81
C ILE A 250 -0.23 -9.03 -7.65
N THR A 251 0.63 -10.02 -7.41
CA THR A 251 1.56 -10.03 -6.26
C THR A 251 2.78 -9.13 -6.51
N ALA A 252 3.46 -8.72 -5.45
CA ALA A 252 4.68 -7.91 -5.58
C ALA A 252 5.77 -8.64 -6.40
N GLU A 253 5.90 -9.97 -6.21
CA GLU A 253 6.83 -10.81 -6.96
C GLU A 253 6.48 -10.87 -8.46
N ASP A 254 5.21 -11.12 -8.79
CA ASP A 254 4.74 -11.12 -10.18
C ASP A 254 5.02 -9.79 -10.88
N LEU A 255 4.72 -8.68 -10.19
CA LEU A 255 4.83 -7.35 -10.78
C LEU A 255 6.28 -6.88 -10.89
N LEU A 256 7.17 -7.39 -10.05
CA LEU A 256 8.60 -7.20 -10.19
C LEU A 256 9.13 -7.97 -11.41
N GLU A 257 8.72 -9.23 -11.59
CA GLU A 257 9.06 -10.04 -12.77
C GLU A 257 8.58 -9.40 -14.08
N LEU A 258 7.37 -8.82 -14.06
CA LEU A 258 6.79 -8.08 -15.19
C LEU A 258 7.42 -6.69 -15.43
N GLY A 259 8.30 -6.21 -14.55
CA GLY A 259 8.92 -4.89 -14.66
C GLY A 259 7.96 -3.71 -14.40
N VAL A 260 6.83 -3.96 -13.74
CA VAL A 260 5.84 -2.93 -13.37
C VAL A 260 6.32 -2.12 -12.15
N ILE A 261 7.01 -2.79 -11.22
CA ILE A 261 7.58 -2.18 -10.02
C ILE A 261 9.10 -2.31 -10.00
N ASP A 262 9.76 -1.49 -9.17
CA ASP A 262 11.22 -1.40 -9.11
C ASP A 262 11.82 -2.16 -7.93
N GLU A 263 11.07 -2.32 -6.82
CA GLU A 263 11.56 -2.99 -5.62
C GLU A 263 10.42 -3.47 -4.71
N ILE A 264 10.63 -4.64 -4.09
CA ILE A 264 9.77 -5.18 -3.04
C ILE A 264 10.37 -4.83 -1.67
N ILE A 265 9.55 -4.26 -0.80
CA ILE A 265 9.88 -3.96 0.59
C ILE A 265 9.40 -5.15 1.43
N ALA A 266 10.34 -5.89 2.02
CA ALA A 266 10.02 -7.01 2.88
C ALA A 266 9.15 -6.59 4.08
N GLU A 267 8.16 -7.40 4.40
CA GLU A 267 7.35 -7.22 5.60
C GLU A 267 7.92 -8.08 6.75
N PRO A 268 7.66 -7.73 8.02
CA PRO A 268 8.01 -8.60 9.14
C PRO A 268 7.27 -9.95 9.06
N PRO A 269 7.79 -11.02 9.69
CA PRO A 269 7.09 -12.30 9.76
C PRO A 269 5.68 -12.14 10.33
N GLY A 270 4.66 -12.52 9.57
CA GLY A 270 3.25 -12.24 9.92
C GLY A 270 2.66 -11.03 9.19
N GLY A 271 3.41 -10.35 8.32
CA GLY A 271 2.95 -9.18 7.58
C GLY A 271 3.01 -7.89 8.41
N ALA A 272 2.82 -6.75 7.74
CA ALA A 272 3.02 -5.42 8.31
C ALA A 272 2.16 -5.09 9.56
N HIS A 273 1.06 -5.82 9.76
CA HIS A 273 0.19 -5.66 10.92
C HIS A 273 0.70 -6.40 12.17
N ALA A 274 1.57 -7.39 12.00
CA ALA A 274 2.17 -8.13 13.10
C ALA A 274 3.26 -7.32 13.83
N ASP A 275 4.03 -6.52 13.08
CA ASP A 275 5.01 -5.57 13.62
C ASP A 275 5.03 -4.26 12.79
N PRO A 276 4.12 -3.31 13.09
CA PRO A 276 4.05 -2.04 12.38
C PRO A 276 5.33 -1.21 12.45
N GLU A 277 6.11 -1.32 13.53
CA GLU A 277 7.36 -0.55 13.69
C GLU A 277 8.46 -1.09 12.78
N ALA A 278 8.61 -2.41 12.69
CA ALA A 278 9.53 -3.04 11.74
C ALA A 278 9.14 -2.72 10.28
N ALA A 279 7.84 -2.79 9.96
CA ALA A 279 7.35 -2.43 8.62
C ALA A 279 7.62 -0.95 8.28
N ALA A 280 7.38 -0.04 9.23
CA ALA A 280 7.69 1.38 9.07
C ALA A 280 9.20 1.62 8.89
N THR A 281 10.04 0.90 9.63
CA THR A 281 11.50 0.97 9.49
C THR A 281 11.94 0.55 8.09
N ALA A 282 11.46 -0.61 7.61
CA ALA A 282 11.77 -1.12 6.28
C ALA A 282 11.30 -0.16 5.16
N LEU A 283 10.09 0.38 5.28
CA LEU A 283 9.56 1.39 4.36
C LEU A 283 10.44 2.66 4.40
N GLY A 284 10.70 3.20 5.59
CA GLY A 284 11.46 4.44 5.77
C GLY A 284 12.88 4.36 5.21
N ASP A 285 13.60 3.26 5.46
CA ASP A 285 14.95 3.06 4.92
C ASP A 285 14.95 2.97 3.39
N THR A 286 13.96 2.29 2.83
CA THR A 286 13.81 2.16 1.38
C THR A 286 13.45 3.51 0.74
N LEU A 287 12.51 4.25 1.32
CA LEU A 287 12.15 5.59 0.86
C LEU A 287 13.37 6.54 0.89
N ARG A 288 14.13 6.56 2.00
CA ARG A 288 15.35 7.39 2.14
C ARG A 288 16.36 7.05 1.06
N ARG A 289 16.59 5.76 0.81
CA ARG A 289 17.54 5.29 -0.20
C ARG A 289 17.14 5.74 -1.61
N HIS A 290 15.89 5.51 -2.01
CA HIS A 290 15.40 5.91 -3.35
C HIS A 290 15.35 7.43 -3.53
N VAL A 291 14.85 8.19 -2.55
CA VAL A 291 14.80 9.65 -2.64
C VAL A 291 16.20 10.24 -2.78
N ARG A 292 17.19 9.76 -2.00
CA ARG A 292 18.58 10.22 -2.13
C ARG A 292 19.19 9.88 -3.49
N GLN A 293 18.83 8.75 -4.10
CA GLN A 293 19.29 8.37 -5.43
C GLN A 293 18.65 9.24 -6.52
N LEU A 294 17.33 9.42 -6.49
CA LEU A 294 16.59 10.19 -7.49
C LEU A 294 16.99 11.67 -7.50
N ARG A 295 17.28 12.26 -6.34
CA ARG A 295 17.75 13.65 -6.24
C ARG A 295 19.13 13.89 -6.89
N LYS A 296 19.93 12.85 -7.10
CA LYS A 296 21.22 12.96 -7.82
C LYS A 296 21.04 12.95 -9.34
N VAL A 297 19.83 12.68 -9.83
CA VAL A 297 19.52 12.66 -11.26
C VAL A 297 19.14 14.07 -11.73
N ARG A 298 19.75 14.54 -12.82
CA ARG A 298 19.37 15.81 -13.45
C ARG A 298 17.92 15.73 -13.94
N ILE A 299 17.16 16.81 -13.78
CA ILE A 299 15.71 16.83 -14.09
C ILE A 299 15.40 16.40 -15.53
N GLU A 300 16.20 16.81 -16.51
CA GLU A 300 16.00 16.41 -17.91
C GLU A 300 16.14 14.89 -18.09
N LYS A 301 17.08 14.27 -17.37
CA LYS A 301 17.30 12.83 -17.36
C LYS A 301 16.23 12.09 -16.54
N LEU A 302 15.72 12.73 -15.49
CA LEU A 302 14.63 12.19 -14.67
C LEU A 302 13.36 12.02 -15.51
N LEU A 303 12.94 13.09 -16.19
CA LEU A 303 11.76 13.08 -17.07
C LEU A 303 11.89 12.06 -18.19
N LYS A 304 13.05 12.02 -18.88
CA LYS A 304 13.30 11.05 -19.94
C LYS A 304 13.22 9.60 -19.42
N ARG A 305 13.79 9.32 -18.25
CA ARG A 305 13.70 7.98 -17.62
C ARG A 305 12.29 7.61 -17.24
N ARG A 306 11.49 8.56 -16.76
CA ARG A 306 10.08 8.35 -16.42
C ARG A 306 9.29 8.00 -17.68
N GLU A 307 9.45 8.77 -18.75
CA GLU A 307 8.84 8.49 -20.05
C GLU A 307 9.23 7.11 -20.59
N GLU A 308 10.54 6.82 -20.68
CA GLU A 308 11.07 5.53 -21.15
C GLU A 308 10.51 4.35 -20.33
N LYS A 309 10.46 4.49 -18.99
CA LYS A 309 9.89 3.48 -18.10
C LYS A 309 8.46 3.12 -18.54
N TYR A 310 7.57 4.10 -18.68
CA TYR A 310 6.17 3.82 -19.01
C TYR A 310 5.97 3.42 -20.48
N LEU A 311 6.75 3.94 -21.42
CA LEU A 311 6.68 3.51 -22.83
C LEU A 311 7.18 2.08 -23.05
N SER A 312 8.08 1.60 -22.18
CA SER A 312 8.58 0.21 -22.22
C SER A 312 7.64 -0.80 -21.58
N MET A 313 6.60 -0.37 -20.86
CA MET A 313 5.63 -1.27 -20.23
C MET A 313 4.65 -1.82 -21.27
N GLY A 314 4.66 -3.13 -21.44
CA GLY A 314 3.79 -3.86 -22.36
C GLY A 314 4.59 -4.72 -23.33
N ALA A 315 4.05 -5.89 -23.65
CA ALA A 315 4.64 -6.79 -24.64
C ALA A 315 3.72 -6.85 -25.87
N LEU A 316 4.22 -6.42 -27.02
CA LEU A 316 3.54 -6.49 -28.30
C LEU A 316 4.37 -7.40 -29.21
N SER A 317 3.72 -8.39 -29.83
CA SER A 317 4.32 -9.10 -30.97
C SER A 317 4.01 -8.29 -32.21
N GLU A 318 5.04 -7.93 -32.97
CA GLU A 318 4.84 -7.50 -34.36
C GLU A 318 4.28 -8.70 -35.15
N LYS A 319 3.29 -8.44 -36.02
CA LYS A 319 2.66 -9.45 -36.88
C LYS A 319 3.37 -9.54 -38.22
#